data_AF-A0A820WYN7-F1
#
_entry.id   AF-A0A820WYN7-F1
#
_cell.length_a   1.000
_cell.length_b   1.000
_cell.length_c   1.000
_cell.angle_alpha   90.00
_cell.angle_beta   90.00
_cell.angle_gamma   90.00
#
_symmetry.space_group_name_H-M   'P 1'
#
loop_
_entity.id
_entity.type
_entity.pdbx_description
1 polymer ?
#
loop_
_entity_poly.entity_id
_entity_poly.type
_entity_poly.pdbx_seq_one_letter_code
_entity_poly.pdbx_strand_id
1 'polypeptide(L)' 'MIIVLSLLAGSLLLGDGALTPAVAVLSAVEGVAVEAPKLHNWIVPITVVILVLLFLAQRWGTSKIGVMFGPIMCL' A
#
# COMPACT_ATOMS: atom_id res chain seq x y z
N MET A 1 2.15 18.00 28.41
CA MET A 1 1.06 17.11 27.98
C MET A 1 0.73 17.29 26.50
N ILE A 2 0.38 18.50 26.04
CA ILE A 2 -0.03 18.76 24.64
C ILE A 2 1.05 18.35 23.63
N ILE A 3 2.32 18.70 23.87
CA ILE A 3 3.44 18.35 22.98
C ILE A 3 3.53 16.84 22.76
N VAL A 4 3.47 16.03 23.83
CA VAL A 4 3.54 14.56 23.75
C VAL A 4 2.37 13.99 22.95
N LEU A 5 1.16 14.49 23.19
CA LEU A 5 -0.04 14.09 22.44
C LEU A 5 0.07 14.44 20.95
N SER A 6 0.59 15.62 20.61
CA SER A 6 0.81 16.03 19.22
C SER A 6 1.87 15.19 18.52
N LEU A 7 2.96 14.85 19.19
CA LEU A 7 4.00 13.94 18.67
C LEU A 7 3.44 12.53 18.43
N LEU A 8 2.66 12.02 19.39
CA LEU A 8 2.06 10.69 19.30
C LEU A 8 1.06 10.65 18.14
N ALA A 9 0.15 11.62 18.04
CA ALA A 9 -0.79 11.74 16.93
C ALA A 9 -0.09 11.86 15.57
N GLY A 10 0.94 12.72 15.46
CA GLY A 10 1.72 12.87 14.24
C GLY A 10 2.41 11.56 13.81
N SER A 11 3.01 10.84 14.76
CA SER A 11 3.64 9.54 14.49
C SER A 11 2.64 8.47 14.06
N LEU A 12 1.44 8.45 14.66
CA LEU A 12 0.36 7.53 14.27
C LEU A 12 -0.11 7.80 12.85
N LEU A 13 -0.33 9.07 12.49
CA LEU A 13 -0.74 9.46 11.14
C LEU A 13 0.32 9.12 10.08
N LEU A 14 1.61 9.34 10.40
CA LEU A 14 2.70 8.96 9.51
C LEU A 14 2.82 7.43 9.35
N GLY A 15 2.64 6.69 10.45
CA GLY A 15 2.61 5.24 10.43
C GLY A 15 1.44 4.70 9.61
N ASP A 16 0.24 5.22 9.84
CA ASP A 16 -0.99 4.82 9.14
C ASP A 16 -0.91 5.09 7.62
N GLY A 17 -0.30 6.21 7.24
CA GLY A 17 -0.04 6.55 5.83
C GLY A 17 0.88 5.56 5.11
N ALA A 18 1.80 4.90 5.82
CA ALA A 18 2.65 3.85 5.26
C ALA A 18 2.03 2.44 5.39
N LEU A 19 1.29 2.17 6.46
CA LEU A 19 0.69 0.87 6.74
C LEU A 19 -0.46 0.53 5.80
N THR A 20 -1.34 1.50 5.51
CA THR A 20 -2.52 1.29 4.66
C THR A 20 -2.19 0.72 3.27
N PRO A 21 -1.27 1.31 2.48
CA PRO A 21 -0.92 0.74 1.17
C PRO A 21 -0.21 -0.62 1.30
N ALA A 22 0.58 -0.84 2.35
CA ALA A 22 1.26 -2.10 2.57
C ALA A 22 0.28 -3.25 2.86
N VAL A 23 -0.65 -3.04 3.79
CA VAL A 23 -1.66 -4.03 4.17
C VAL A 23 -2.62 -4.33 3.02
N ALA A 24 -3.05 -3.30 2.27
CA ALA A 24 -3.93 -3.49 1.13
C ALA A 24 -3.30 -4.38 0.04
N VAL A 25 -2.03 -4.12 -0.32
CA VAL A 25 -1.33 -4.93 -1.34
C VAL A 25 -1.02 -6.34 -0.82
N LEU A 26 -0.59 -6.48 0.44
CA LEU A 26 -0.35 -7.79 1.03
C LEU A 26 -1.62 -8.65 1.01
N SER A 27 -2.74 -8.11 1.48
CA SER A 27 -4.03 -8.80 1.52
C SER A 27 -4.52 -9.19 0.12
N ALA A 28 -4.31 -8.35 -0.89
CA ALA A 28 -4.63 -8.69 -2.28
C ALA A 28 -3.81 -9.88 -2.79
N VAL A 29 -2.50 -9.92 -2.50
CA VAL A 29 -1.61 -11.02 -2.90
C VAL A 29 -1.92 -12.30 -2.13
N GLU A 30 -2.21 -12.21 -0.84
CA GLU A 30 -2.68 -13.34 -0.03
C GLU A 30 -3.98 -13.92 -0.57
N GLY A 31 -4.93 -13.07 -0.98
CA GLY A 31 -6.17 -13.50 -1.62
C GLY A 31 -5.95 -14.29 -2.91
N VAL A 32 -4.98 -13.89 -3.74
CA VAL A 32 -4.58 -14.64 -4.94
C VAL A 32 -3.93 -15.99 -4.58
N ALA A 33 -3.14 -16.02 -3.51
CA ALA A 33 -2.44 -17.24 -3.08
C ALA A 33 -3.39 -18.32 -2.52
N VAL A 34 -4.65 -17.99 -2.18
CA VAL A 34 -5.66 -18.95 -1.75
C VAL A 34 -5.91 -20.02 -2.82
N GLU A 35 -6.01 -19.62 -4.09
CA GLU A 35 -6.23 -20.56 -5.20
C GLU A 35 -4.93 -21.14 -5.78
N ALA A 36 -3.78 -20.57 -5.41
CA ALA A 36 -2.48 -20.97 -5.93
C ALA A 36 -1.45 -21.15 -4.79
N PRO A 37 -1.49 -22.28 -4.05
CA PRO A 37 -0.66 -22.49 -2.85
C PRO A 37 0.86 -22.47 -3.10
N LYS A 38 1.30 -22.65 -4.36
CA LYS A 38 2.73 -22.50 -4.75
C LYS A 38 3.24 -21.05 -4.60
N LEU A 39 2.34 -20.06 -4.55
CA LEU A 39 2.69 -18.65 -4.37
C LEU A 39 2.95 -18.26 -2.91
N HIS A 40 2.73 -19.14 -1.93
CA HIS A 40 2.85 -18.77 -0.50
C HIS A 40 4.22 -18.19 -0.13
N ASN A 41 5.31 -18.81 -0.62
CA ASN A 41 6.68 -18.30 -0.40
C ASN A 41 6.99 -17.03 -1.21
N TRP A 42 6.14 -16.69 -2.19
CA TRP A 42 6.29 -15.54 -3.08
C TRP A 42 5.43 -14.34 -2.66
N ILE A 43 4.54 -14.49 -1.68
CA ILE A 43 3.64 -13.41 -1.21
C ILE A 43 4.46 -12.16 -0.86
N VAL A 44 5.38 -12.28 0.09
CA VAL A 44 6.18 -11.15 0.57
C VAL A 44 7.05 -10.53 -0.54
N PRO A 45 7.84 -11.29 -1.33
CA PRO A 45 8.58 -10.73 -2.45
C PRO A 45 7.71 -9.97 -3.45
N ILE A 46 6.55 -10.53 -3.83
CA ILE A 46 5.64 -9.91 -4.78
C ILE A 46 5.06 -8.60 -4.22
N THR A 47 4.60 -8.61 -2.96
CA THR A 47 4.11 -7.42 -2.28
C THR A 47 5.15 -6.30 -2.27
N VAL A 48 6.40 -6.61 -1.93
CA VAL A 48 7.50 -5.62 -1.93
C VAL A 48 7.74 -5.06 -3.34
N VAL A 49 7.78 -5.92 -4.35
CA VAL A 49 7.95 -5.48 -5.75
C VAL A 49 6.81 -4.56 -6.20
N ILE A 50 5.56 -4.89 -5.89
CA ILE A 50 4.39 -4.06 -6.21
C ILE A 50 4.50 -2.69 -5.52
N LEU A 51 4.81 -2.67 -4.22
CA LEU A 51 4.96 -1.41 -3.48
C LEU A 51 6.09 -0.55 -4.07
N VAL A 52 7.26 -1.13 -4.34
CA VAL A 52 8.38 -0.39 -4.95
C VAL A 52 7.95 0.22 -6.28
N LEU A 53 7.29 -0.53 -7.15
CA LEU A 53 6.83 -0.02 -8.44
C LEU A 53 5.77 1.08 -8.29
N LEU A 54 4.81 0.91 -7.38
CA LEU A 54 3.75 1.88 -7.13
C LEU A 54 4.34 3.20 -6.60
N PHE A 55 5.17 3.13 -5.56
CA PHE A 55 5.82 4.32 -4.98
C PHE A 55 6.84 4.96 -5.95
N LEU A 56 7.52 4.17 -6.78
CA LEU A 56 8.40 4.71 -7.82
C LEU A 56 7.60 5.47 -8.89
N ALA A 57 6.41 4.97 -9.26
CA ALA A 57 5.54 5.62 -10.21
C ALA A 57 4.99 6.96 -9.67
N GLN A 58 4.81 7.09 -8.35
CA GLN A 58 4.34 8.33 -7.71
C GLN A 58 5.24 9.55 -7.96
N ARG A 59 6.53 9.34 -8.31
CA ARG A 59 7.44 10.45 -8.66
C ARG A 59 6.98 11.26 -9.88
N TRP A 60 6.17 10.68 -10.77
CA TRP A 60 5.66 11.36 -11.97
C TRP A 60 4.38 12.17 -11.71
N GLY A 61 3.97 12.28 -10.45
CA GLY A 61 2.82 13.07 -10.02
C GLY A 61 1.61 12.18 -9.68
N THR A 62 1.10 12.35 -8.46
CA THR A 62 -0.06 11.63 -7.93
C THR A 62 -1.33 11.85 -8.77
N SER A 63 -1.44 13.01 -9.41
CA SER A 63 -2.55 13.34 -10.32
C SER A 63 -2.65 12.38 -11.52
N LYS A 64 -1.50 11.98 -12.11
CA LYS A 64 -1.50 11.08 -13.27
C LYS A 64 -1.88 9.65 -12.89
N ILE A 65 -1.46 9.22 -11.70
CA ILE A 65 -1.85 7.93 -11.12
C ILE A 65 -3.35 7.94 -10.81
N GLY A 66 -3.86 9.00 -10.18
CA GLY A 66 -5.29 9.11 -9.83
C GLY A 66 -6.21 9.00 -11.05
N VAL A 67 -5.82 9.54 -12.21
CA VAL A 67 -6.60 9.41 -13.45
C VAL A 67 -6.65 7.95 -13.96
N MET A 68 -5.59 7.17 -13.78
CA MET A 68 -5.57 5.76 -14.16
C MET A 68 -6.42 4.89 -13.24
N PHE A 69 -6.40 5.18 -11.94
CA PHE A 69 -7.18 4.43 -10.94
C PHE A 69 -8.66 4.84 -10.89
N GLY A 70 -9.01 6.05 -11.36
CA GLY A 70 -10.39 6.55 -11.37
C GLY A 70 -11.41 5.57 -11.98
N PRO A 71 -11.22 5.10 -13.22
CA PRO A 71 -12.12 4.13 -13.84
C PRO A 71 -12.21 2.79 -13.11
N ILE A 72 -11.12 2.32 -12.51
CA ILE A 72 -11.07 1.04 -11.76
C ILE A 72 -11.93 1.13 -10.50
N MET A 73 -11.96 2.30 -9.84
CA MET A 73 -12.79 2.51 -8.64
C MET A 73 -14.29 2.65 -8.95
N CYS A 74 -14.67 2.92 -10.20
CA CYS A 74 -16.07 2.99 -10.62
C CYS A 74 -16.65 1.64 -11.08
N LEU A 75 -15.81 0.63 -11.24
CA LEU A 75 -16.19 -0.77 -11.49
C LEU A 75 -16.56 -1.46 -10.17
#